data_AF-A0A925BAV5-F1
#
_entry.id   AF-A0A925BAV5-F1
#
_cell.length_a   1.000
_cell.length_b   1.000
_cell.length_c   1.000
_cell.angle_alpha   90.00
_cell.angle_beta   90.00
_cell.angle_gamma   90.00
#
_symmetry.space_group_name_H-M   'P 1'
#
loop_
_entity.id
_entity.type
_entity.pdbx_description
1 polymer ?
#
loop_
_entity_poly.entity_id
_entity_poly.type
_entity_poly.pdbx_seq_one_letter_code
_entity_poly.pdbx_strand_id
1 'polypeptide(L)'
;MKDRPSPLVPIFTGLAAAVALAALLAFPNAVPDNTLDSSWSAAFAYFFGERFRAGVDYIFTYGPLGFLLTAYFDPKTFYLKWLYEVSLKAYIVWEIVRLSRLPDARGDVPPWWRGLIPLLVAAVMWAFSVYPGFVYTTDAWAYVVFLVLATAPIVDRDFGGGRLLATVLIVALLSLAKATLTVLALPVIIVCALRIGSKDKPPPAWQSPLLLFPVIWLISWFLLGQDLGNIAPFFAGSFSVASGYNEAMAFATPEYRNSIAPMTAAIVALVSLLIALRIQGDTLVNNKREIALHAVYLCLVALLLLLSWKHGFTRGG
;
A
#
# COMPACT_ATOMS: atom_id res chain seq x y z
N MET A 1 14.34 10.83 -39.44
CA MET A 1 13.09 11.32 -38.82
C MET A 1 12.84 10.48 -37.58
N LYS A 2 12.92 11.04 -36.37
CA LYS A 2 12.49 10.32 -35.16
C LYS A 2 10.96 10.27 -35.22
N ASP A 3 10.39 9.08 -35.37
CA ASP A 3 8.95 8.88 -35.42
C ASP A 3 8.29 9.59 -34.24
N ARG A 4 7.40 10.53 -34.55
CA ARG A 4 6.55 11.12 -33.52
C ARG A 4 5.73 9.99 -32.92
N PRO A 5 5.71 9.83 -31.59
CA PRO A 5 4.92 8.77 -30.97
C PRO A 5 3.46 8.88 -31.41
N SER A 6 2.88 7.76 -31.82
CA SER A 6 1.49 7.71 -32.28
C SER A 6 0.56 8.34 -31.24
N PRO A 7 -0.40 9.20 -31.67
CA PRO A 7 -1.37 9.81 -30.77
C PRO A 7 -2.28 8.79 -30.06
N LEU A 8 -2.27 7.53 -30.50
CA LEU A 8 -3.03 6.44 -29.88
C LEU A 8 -2.50 6.05 -28.49
N VAL A 9 -1.20 6.21 -28.23
CA VAL A 9 -0.60 5.76 -26.96
C VAL A 9 -1.11 6.57 -25.75
N PRO A 10 -1.13 7.93 -25.78
CA PRO A 10 -1.72 8.72 -24.70
C PRO A 10 -3.20 8.43 -24.47
N ILE A 11 -4.00 8.29 -25.53
CA ILE A 11 -5.44 8.01 -25.46
C ILE A 11 -5.69 6.65 -24.80
N PHE A 12 -5.03 5.60 -25.29
CA PHE A 12 -5.17 4.26 -24.75
C PHE A 12 -4.74 4.19 -23.28
N THR A 13 -3.62 4.84 -22.94
CA THR A 13 -3.16 4.87 -21.54
C THR A 13 -4.12 5.65 -20.64
N GLY A 14 -4.71 6.75 -21.13
CA GLY A 14 -5.72 7.52 -20.40
C GLY A 14 -7.00 6.72 -20.15
N LEU A 15 -7.48 6.00 -21.16
CA LEU A 15 -8.63 5.11 -21.02
C LEU A 15 -8.34 3.95 -20.05
N ALA A 16 -7.18 3.31 -20.19
CA ALA A 16 -6.75 2.25 -19.27
C ALA A 16 -6.67 2.76 -17.82
N ALA A 17 -6.17 3.98 -17.60
CA ALA A 17 -6.12 4.60 -16.29
C ALA A 17 -7.52 4.88 -15.72
N ALA A 18 -8.46 5.37 -16.55
CA ALA A 18 -9.82 5.62 -16.12
C ALA A 18 -10.55 4.31 -15.75
N VAL A 19 -10.39 3.26 -16.57
CA VAL A 19 -10.93 1.92 -16.29
C VAL A 19 -10.29 1.36 -15.02
N ALA A 20 -8.97 1.49 -14.86
CA ALA A 20 -8.28 1.10 -13.65
C ALA A 20 -8.87 1.78 -12.42
N LEU A 21 -8.97 3.11 -12.44
CA LEU A 21 -9.52 3.86 -11.31
C LEU A 21 -10.95 3.41 -10.98
N ALA A 22 -11.83 3.32 -11.98
CA ALA A 22 -13.21 2.91 -11.77
C ALA A 22 -13.30 1.48 -11.19
N ALA A 23 -12.48 0.55 -11.68
CA ALA A 23 -12.44 -0.82 -11.21
C ALA A 23 -11.85 -0.96 -9.80
N LEU A 24 -11.01 -0.02 -9.38
CA LEU A 24 -10.36 -0.02 -8.09
C LEU A 24 -11.26 0.53 -6.97
N LEU A 25 -12.13 1.49 -7.27
CA LEU A 25 -12.94 2.18 -6.24
C LEU A 25 -13.82 1.19 -5.48
N ALA A 26 -13.68 1.17 -4.16
CA ALA A 26 -14.42 0.27 -3.27
C ALA A 26 -15.18 1.11 -2.24
N PHE A 27 -16.36 1.58 -2.62
CA PHE A 27 -17.18 2.37 -1.72
C PHE A 27 -17.81 1.49 -0.63
N PRO A 28 -18.12 2.07 0.55
CA PRO A 28 -18.86 1.35 1.57
C PRO A 28 -20.17 0.80 0.99
N ASN A 29 -20.29 -0.52 0.92
CA ASN A 29 -21.42 -1.20 0.29
C ASN A 29 -22.05 -2.29 1.19
N ALA A 30 -21.53 -2.45 2.41
CA ALA A 30 -22.01 -3.42 3.38
C ALA A 30 -22.68 -2.71 4.58
N VAL A 31 -23.79 -3.27 5.04
CA VAL A 31 -24.42 -2.93 6.33
C VAL A 31 -23.92 -3.94 7.36
N PRO A 32 -23.55 -3.50 8.58
CA PRO A 32 -23.12 -4.43 9.60
C PRO A 32 -24.22 -5.43 9.97
N ASP A 33 -23.89 -6.71 10.03
CA ASP A 33 -24.66 -7.78 10.65
C ASP A 33 -24.05 -8.22 12.01
N ASN A 34 -24.63 -9.25 12.62
CA ASN A 34 -24.24 -9.78 13.94
C ASN A 34 -23.08 -10.80 13.88
N THR A 35 -22.39 -10.94 12.75
CA THR A 35 -21.19 -11.79 12.68
C THR A 35 -20.02 -11.11 13.37
N LEU A 36 -19.08 -11.91 13.87
CA LEU A 36 -17.88 -11.41 14.54
C LEU A 36 -17.15 -10.39 13.64
N ASP A 37 -16.93 -10.73 12.37
CA ASP A 37 -16.15 -9.90 11.45
C ASP A 37 -16.83 -8.59 11.05
N SER A 38 -18.15 -8.63 10.92
CA SER A 38 -18.94 -7.42 10.74
C SER A 38 -18.86 -6.49 11.95
N SER A 39 -19.07 -7.05 13.15
CA SER A 39 -19.21 -6.26 14.38
C SER A 39 -17.96 -5.42 14.68
N TRP A 40 -16.77 -6.03 14.65
CA TRP A 40 -15.52 -5.28 14.91
C TRP A 40 -15.20 -4.30 13.79
N SER A 41 -15.50 -4.65 12.52
CA SER A 41 -15.22 -3.79 11.38
C SER A 41 -16.06 -2.51 11.38
N ALA A 42 -17.32 -2.61 11.81
CA ALA A 42 -18.21 -1.48 11.98
C ALA A 42 -17.83 -0.61 13.19
N ALA A 43 -17.33 -1.22 14.27
CA ALA A 43 -16.98 -0.52 15.49
C ALA A 43 -15.90 0.56 15.28
N PHE A 44 -15.00 0.44 14.30
CA PHE A 44 -13.98 1.47 14.06
C PHE A 44 -14.55 2.82 13.62
N ALA A 45 -15.63 2.82 12.84
CA ALA A 45 -16.28 4.08 12.48
C ALA A 45 -16.90 4.74 13.72
N TYR A 46 -17.48 3.93 14.61
CA TYR A 46 -17.98 4.39 15.91
C TYR A 46 -16.85 4.93 16.80
N PHE A 47 -15.74 4.20 16.96
CA PHE A 47 -14.58 4.64 17.75
C PHE A 47 -14.02 5.97 17.25
N PHE A 48 -13.92 6.15 15.93
CA PHE A 48 -13.51 7.41 15.34
C PHE A 48 -14.51 8.54 15.63
N GLY A 49 -15.81 8.29 15.43
CA GLY A 49 -16.86 9.27 15.66
C GLY A 49 -16.96 9.73 17.12
N GLU A 50 -16.70 8.83 18.07
CA GLU A 50 -16.73 9.10 19.51
C GLU A 50 -15.35 9.48 20.09
N ARG A 51 -14.33 9.67 19.24
CA ARG A 51 -12.96 10.05 19.63
C ARG A 51 -12.31 9.11 20.65
N PHE A 52 -12.56 7.80 20.51
CA PHE A 52 -11.93 6.79 21.35
C PHE A 52 -10.42 6.79 21.13
N ARG A 53 -9.66 6.55 22.20
CA ARG A 53 -8.21 6.53 22.18
C ARG A 53 -7.68 5.11 22.00
N ALA A 54 -6.93 4.91 20.93
CA ALA A 54 -6.31 3.64 20.58
C ALA A 54 -5.30 3.23 21.67
N GLY A 55 -5.39 1.97 22.13
CA GLY A 55 -4.55 1.44 23.20
C GLY A 55 -5.03 1.75 24.61
N VAL A 56 -6.11 2.53 24.77
CA VAL A 56 -6.70 2.84 26.09
C VAL A 56 -8.19 2.50 26.09
N ASP A 57 -8.97 3.19 25.26
CA ASP A 57 -10.42 3.01 25.20
C ASP A 57 -10.80 1.78 24.35
N TYR A 58 -9.89 1.32 23.48
CA TYR A 58 -9.99 0.03 22.80
C TYR A 58 -8.61 -0.58 22.55
N ILE A 59 -8.54 -1.92 22.56
CA ILE A 59 -7.32 -2.70 22.32
C ILE A 59 -7.55 -3.55 21.08
N PHE A 60 -6.90 -3.20 19.97
CA PHE A 60 -6.98 -3.93 18.72
C PHE A 60 -5.76 -3.67 17.83
N THR A 61 -5.62 -4.42 16.73
CA THR A 61 -4.51 -4.26 15.76
C THR A 61 -4.69 -3.07 14.81
N TYR A 62 -5.89 -2.49 14.77
CA TYR A 62 -6.22 -1.31 13.97
C TYR A 62 -6.10 -0.06 14.83
N GLY A 63 -5.57 1.00 14.23
CA GLY A 63 -5.42 2.31 14.88
C GLY A 63 -6.62 3.22 14.65
N PRO A 64 -6.47 4.53 14.95
CA PRO A 64 -7.56 5.50 14.87
C PRO A 64 -8.15 5.67 13.46
N LEU A 65 -7.39 5.35 12.41
CA LEU A 65 -7.84 5.38 11.01
C LEU A 65 -8.29 4.01 10.50
N GLY A 66 -8.51 3.03 11.38
CA GLY A 66 -8.84 1.65 11.01
C GLY A 66 -10.11 1.51 10.16
N PHE A 67 -11.08 2.42 10.34
CA PHE A 67 -12.34 2.43 9.57
C PHE A 67 -12.12 2.67 8.06
N LEU A 68 -11.00 3.26 7.65
CA LEU A 68 -10.64 3.42 6.23
C LEU A 68 -10.35 2.07 5.55
N LEU A 69 -10.04 1.05 6.34
CA LEU A 69 -9.72 -0.30 5.89
C LEU A 69 -10.87 -1.27 6.18
N THR A 70 -12.10 -0.82 6.31
CA THR A 70 -13.26 -1.73 6.43
C THR A 70 -14.25 -1.47 5.28
N ALA A 71 -15.10 -2.43 4.94
CA ALA A 71 -16.08 -2.29 3.84
C ALA A 71 -17.41 -1.67 4.29
N TYR A 72 -17.63 -1.50 5.60
CA TYR A 72 -18.93 -1.13 6.15
C TYR A 72 -19.26 0.35 6.00
N PHE A 73 -20.54 0.62 5.77
CA PHE A 73 -21.11 1.95 5.71
C PHE A 73 -21.37 2.50 7.12
N ASP A 74 -20.93 3.74 7.34
CA ASP A 74 -21.28 4.53 8.51
C ASP A 74 -21.50 6.00 8.08
N PRO A 75 -22.63 6.63 8.43
CA PRO A 75 -22.95 7.98 7.99
C PRO A 75 -21.94 9.05 8.45
N LYS A 76 -21.35 8.90 9.64
CA LYS A 76 -20.43 9.90 10.21
C LYS A 76 -19.08 9.91 9.48
N THR A 77 -18.66 8.75 8.98
CA THR A 77 -17.35 8.57 8.32
C THR A 77 -17.42 8.43 6.79
N PHE A 78 -18.63 8.36 6.22
CA PHE A 78 -18.86 8.11 4.78
C PHE A 78 -18.03 8.99 3.85
N TYR A 79 -18.09 10.32 4.02
CA TYR A 79 -17.39 11.26 3.14
C TYR A 79 -15.87 11.19 3.29
N LEU A 80 -15.38 10.92 4.50
CA LEU A 80 -13.95 10.77 4.75
C LEU A 80 -13.41 9.50 4.09
N LYS A 81 -14.16 8.40 4.17
CA LYS A 81 -13.83 7.16 3.48
C LYS A 81 -13.92 7.31 1.96
N TRP A 82 -14.93 8.01 1.44
CA TRP A 82 -15.04 8.34 0.02
C TRP A 82 -13.83 9.15 -0.47
N LEU A 83 -13.45 10.19 0.28
CA LEU A 83 -12.28 11.01 -0.04
C LEU A 83 -10.99 10.17 -0.04
N TYR A 84 -10.81 9.33 0.97
CA TYR A 84 -9.69 8.39 1.05
C TYR A 84 -9.65 7.46 -0.17
N GLU A 85 -10.75 6.79 -0.47
CA GLU A 85 -10.89 5.85 -1.58
C GLU A 85 -10.53 6.50 -2.92
N VAL A 86 -11.11 7.66 -3.22
CA VAL A 86 -10.87 8.38 -4.48
C VAL A 86 -9.45 8.93 -4.54
N SER A 87 -9.00 9.64 -3.51
CA SER A 87 -7.69 10.31 -3.53
C SER A 87 -6.54 9.32 -3.56
N LEU A 88 -6.58 8.27 -2.73
CA LEU A 88 -5.53 7.26 -2.69
C LEU A 88 -5.46 6.49 -4.01
N LYS A 89 -6.61 5.98 -4.50
CA LYS A 89 -6.63 5.16 -5.71
C LYS A 89 -6.30 5.98 -6.95
N ALA A 90 -6.74 7.24 -7.02
CA ALA A 90 -6.32 8.15 -8.08
C ALA A 90 -4.80 8.38 -8.08
N TYR A 91 -4.20 8.59 -6.90
CA TYR A 91 -2.75 8.74 -6.78
C TYR A 91 -1.99 7.49 -7.23
N ILE A 92 -2.46 6.30 -6.83
CA ILE A 92 -1.83 5.03 -7.22
C ILE A 92 -1.93 4.78 -8.72
N VAL A 93 -3.10 5.01 -9.32
CA VAL A 93 -3.27 4.88 -10.78
C VAL A 93 -2.37 5.88 -11.51
N TRP A 94 -2.32 7.13 -11.04
CA TRP A 94 -1.43 8.14 -11.59
C TRP A 94 0.04 7.70 -11.53
N GLU A 95 0.48 7.16 -10.39
CA GLU A 95 1.86 6.72 -10.21
C GLU A 95 2.20 5.50 -11.09
N ILE A 96 1.29 4.52 -11.22
CA ILE A 96 1.46 3.38 -12.12
C ILE A 96 1.58 3.85 -13.58
N VAL A 97 0.66 4.72 -14.02
CA VAL A 97 0.68 5.28 -15.38
C VAL A 97 1.98 6.03 -15.62
N ARG A 98 2.41 6.84 -14.66
CA ARG A 98 3.66 7.58 -14.73
C ARG A 98 4.87 6.66 -14.84
N LEU A 99 4.95 5.63 -13.99
CA LEU A 99 6.03 4.64 -14.01
C LEU A 99 6.07 3.87 -15.33
N SER A 100 4.91 3.50 -15.88
CA SER A 100 4.81 2.82 -17.18
C SER A 100 5.31 3.68 -18.35
N ARG A 101 5.30 5.01 -18.19
CA ARG A 101 5.72 5.98 -19.22
C ARG A 101 7.19 6.38 -19.12
N LEU A 102 7.87 6.04 -18.03
CA LEU A 102 9.30 6.36 -17.90
C LEU A 102 10.07 5.74 -19.09
N PRO A 103 11.05 6.47 -19.67
CA PRO A 103 11.87 5.96 -20.74
C PRO A 103 12.51 4.65 -20.32
N ASP A 104 12.45 3.66 -21.21
CA ASP A 104 13.21 2.44 -21.00
C ASP A 104 14.70 2.76 -21.17
N ALA A 105 15.53 2.27 -20.24
CA ALA A 105 16.96 2.51 -20.25
C ALA A 105 17.66 1.87 -21.46
N ARG A 106 17.07 0.80 -22.03
CA ARG A 106 17.57 0.16 -23.26
C ARG A 106 16.84 0.59 -24.53
N GLY A 107 15.65 1.18 -24.40
CA GLY A 107 14.80 1.52 -25.54
C GLY A 107 14.14 0.31 -26.22
N ASP A 108 14.21 -0.86 -25.57
CA ASP A 108 13.77 -2.14 -26.13
C ASP A 108 12.29 -2.40 -25.83
N VAL A 109 11.73 -1.77 -24.78
CA VAL A 109 10.32 -1.97 -24.42
C VAL A 109 9.41 -1.29 -25.46
N PRO A 110 8.58 -2.05 -26.20
CA PRO A 110 7.71 -1.49 -27.22
C PRO A 110 6.72 -0.47 -26.63
N PRO A 111 6.33 0.59 -27.37
CA PRO A 111 5.43 1.63 -26.87
C PRO A 111 4.09 1.13 -26.34
N TRP A 112 3.57 0.02 -26.87
CA TRP A 112 2.30 -0.57 -26.45
C TRP A 112 2.34 -1.21 -25.04
N TRP A 113 3.52 -1.66 -24.58
CA TRP A 113 3.68 -2.19 -23.22
C TRP A 113 3.39 -1.16 -22.13
N ARG A 114 3.58 0.14 -22.45
CA ARG A 114 3.31 1.25 -21.53
C ARG A 114 1.83 1.36 -21.18
N GLY A 115 0.94 1.01 -22.12
CA GLY A 115 -0.50 0.92 -21.87
C GLY A 115 -0.93 -0.41 -21.25
N LEU A 116 -0.19 -1.49 -21.51
CA LEU A 116 -0.51 -2.82 -21.01
C LEU A 116 -0.29 -2.97 -19.51
N ILE A 117 0.79 -2.40 -18.95
CA ILE A 117 1.08 -2.48 -17.50
C ILE A 117 -0.07 -1.95 -16.63
N PRO A 118 -0.56 -0.70 -16.80
CA PRO A 118 -1.68 -0.20 -16.00
C PRO A 118 -2.95 -1.03 -16.21
N LEU A 119 -3.19 -1.55 -17.42
CA LEU A 119 -4.32 -2.42 -17.71
C LEU A 119 -4.21 -3.79 -17.02
N LEU A 120 -3.01 -4.39 -17.00
CA LEU A 120 -2.77 -5.65 -16.31
C LEU A 120 -2.91 -5.47 -14.80
N VAL A 121 -2.35 -4.39 -14.24
CA VAL A 121 -2.57 -4.07 -12.83
C VAL A 121 -4.06 -3.90 -12.56
N ALA A 122 -4.77 -3.12 -13.39
CA ALA A 122 -6.22 -2.92 -13.29
C ALA A 122 -7.06 -4.19 -13.43
N ALA A 123 -6.65 -5.13 -14.29
CA ALA A 123 -7.35 -6.39 -14.50
C ALA A 123 -7.13 -7.34 -13.32
N VAL A 124 -5.89 -7.41 -12.82
CA VAL A 124 -5.49 -8.23 -11.67
C VAL A 124 -6.21 -7.70 -10.42
N MET A 125 -5.90 -6.48 -10.01
CA MET A 125 -6.91 -5.43 -9.91
C MET A 125 -8.37 -5.75 -9.55
N TRP A 126 -9.16 -5.71 -10.61
CA TRP A 126 -10.58 -5.95 -10.69
C TRP A 126 -10.93 -7.40 -10.40
N ALA A 127 -10.15 -8.37 -10.91
CA ALA A 127 -10.36 -9.79 -10.64
C ALA A 127 -10.35 -10.09 -9.13
N PHE A 128 -9.51 -9.38 -8.37
CA PHE A 128 -9.55 -9.40 -6.91
C PHE A 128 -10.86 -8.86 -6.35
N SER A 129 -11.29 -7.67 -6.80
CA SER A 129 -12.48 -7.02 -6.26
C SER A 129 -13.78 -7.80 -6.49
N VAL A 130 -13.82 -8.61 -7.55
CA VAL A 130 -15.00 -9.41 -7.93
C VAL A 130 -14.99 -10.82 -7.31
N TYR A 131 -13.85 -11.28 -6.77
CA TYR A 131 -13.77 -12.62 -6.18
C TYR A 131 -14.57 -12.70 -4.86
N PRO A 132 -15.60 -13.57 -4.75
CA PRO A 132 -16.40 -13.72 -3.54
C PRO A 132 -15.50 -14.15 -2.36
N GLY A 133 -15.44 -13.32 -1.32
CA GLY A 133 -14.52 -13.49 -0.18
C GLY A 133 -13.38 -12.48 -0.11
N PHE A 134 -13.03 -11.84 -1.23
CA PHE A 134 -11.97 -10.81 -1.27
C PHE A 134 -12.46 -9.41 -0.88
N VAL A 135 -13.78 -9.18 -0.96
CA VAL A 135 -14.45 -7.93 -0.51
C VAL A 135 -14.09 -7.58 0.95
N TYR A 136 -13.65 -8.58 1.73
CA TYR A 136 -13.26 -8.42 3.14
C TYR A 136 -11.74 -8.23 3.36
N THR A 137 -10.89 -8.37 2.34
CA THR A 137 -9.43 -8.23 2.47
C THR A 137 -8.92 -6.86 2.01
N THR A 138 -9.38 -5.80 2.67
CA THR A 138 -8.89 -4.42 2.53
C THR A 138 -7.37 -4.28 2.74
N ASP A 139 -6.76 -5.22 3.47
CA ASP A 139 -5.31 -5.29 3.69
C ASP A 139 -4.51 -5.46 2.39
N ALA A 140 -5.03 -6.23 1.43
CA ALA A 140 -4.33 -6.48 0.17
C ALA A 140 -4.13 -5.18 -0.64
N TRP A 141 -5.08 -4.25 -0.56
CA TRP A 141 -4.95 -2.93 -1.18
C TRP A 141 -3.78 -2.15 -0.62
N ALA A 142 -3.63 -2.14 0.70
CA ALA A 142 -2.52 -1.48 1.34
C ALA A 142 -1.19 -2.08 0.84
N TYR A 143 -1.09 -3.40 0.71
CA TYR A 143 0.13 -4.06 0.21
C TYR A 143 0.53 -3.59 -1.19
N VAL A 144 -0.43 -3.47 -2.10
CA VAL A 144 -0.18 -2.93 -3.45
C VAL A 144 0.25 -1.47 -3.38
N VAL A 145 -0.37 -0.65 -2.51
CA VAL A 145 0.02 0.74 -2.27
C VAL A 145 1.49 0.81 -1.83
N PHE A 146 1.88 0.08 -0.78
CA PHE A 146 3.26 0.06 -0.28
C PHE A 146 4.25 -0.35 -1.38
N LEU A 147 3.88 -1.33 -2.19
CA LEU A 147 4.70 -1.82 -3.30
C LEU A 147 4.90 -0.77 -4.40
N VAL A 148 3.84 -0.09 -4.83
CA VAL A 148 3.91 1.00 -5.82
C VAL A 148 4.73 2.17 -5.28
N LEU A 149 4.49 2.57 -4.03
CA LEU A 149 5.20 3.68 -3.38
C LEU A 149 6.69 3.40 -3.17
N ALA A 150 7.09 2.14 -2.98
CA ALA A 150 8.50 1.74 -2.91
C ALA A 150 9.15 1.61 -4.30
N THR A 151 8.40 1.14 -5.30
CA THR A 151 8.87 1.02 -6.69
C THR A 151 9.19 2.38 -7.29
N ALA A 152 8.37 3.37 -6.95
CA ALA A 152 8.45 4.74 -7.42
C ALA A 152 9.86 5.37 -7.32
N PRO A 153 10.49 5.46 -6.13
CA PRO A 153 11.85 5.94 -5.99
C PRO A 153 12.89 5.00 -6.59
N ILE A 154 12.66 3.69 -6.70
CA ILE A 154 13.67 2.76 -7.27
C ILE A 154 13.86 3.02 -8.75
N VAL A 155 12.75 3.07 -9.47
CA VAL A 155 12.73 3.09 -10.92
C VAL A 155 12.93 4.50 -11.47
N ASP A 156 12.60 5.51 -10.69
CA ASP A 156 12.64 6.90 -11.11
C ASP A 156 13.75 7.69 -10.41
N ARG A 157 14.77 8.04 -11.19
CA ARG A 157 15.91 8.83 -10.69
C ARG A 157 15.52 10.28 -10.37
N ASP A 158 14.47 10.79 -11.01
CA ASP A 158 13.97 12.15 -10.81
C ASP A 158 12.90 12.21 -9.69
N PHE A 159 12.93 11.26 -8.75
CA PHE A 159 12.01 11.23 -7.61
C PHE A 159 12.10 12.52 -6.79
N GLY A 160 11.12 13.41 -6.98
CA GLY A 160 11.10 14.77 -6.45
C GLY A 160 10.46 14.93 -5.06
N GLY A 161 10.64 16.10 -4.46
CA GLY A 161 10.13 16.41 -3.11
C GLY A 161 8.60 16.35 -2.96
N GLY A 162 7.83 16.75 -3.99
CA GLY A 162 6.37 16.65 -3.95
C GLY A 162 5.87 15.20 -3.87
N ARG A 163 6.48 14.29 -4.65
CA ARG A 163 6.19 12.85 -4.60
C ARG A 163 6.67 12.22 -3.30
N LEU A 164 7.83 12.64 -2.80
CA LEU A 164 8.30 12.24 -1.48
C LEU A 164 7.27 12.59 -0.39
N LEU A 165 6.78 13.84 -0.37
CA LEU A 165 5.81 14.28 0.61
C LEU A 165 4.49 13.49 0.50
N ALA A 166 3.98 13.28 -0.73
CA ALA A 166 2.79 12.48 -0.96
C ALA A 166 2.97 11.03 -0.47
N THR A 167 4.10 10.39 -0.80
CA THR A 167 4.44 9.05 -0.32
C THR A 167 4.49 8.98 1.20
N VAL A 168 5.21 9.91 1.85
CA VAL A 168 5.33 9.94 3.31
C VAL A 168 3.97 10.15 3.98
N LEU A 169 3.14 11.06 3.44
CA LEU A 169 1.80 11.32 3.94
C LEU A 169 0.91 10.07 3.85
N ILE A 170 0.85 9.42 2.68
CA ILE A 170 0.05 8.21 2.47
C ILE A 170 0.52 7.09 3.41
N VAL A 171 1.83 6.87 3.50
CA VAL A 171 2.41 5.83 4.36
C VAL A 171 2.15 6.11 5.85
N ALA A 172 2.21 7.37 6.29
CA ALA A 172 1.88 7.76 7.65
C ALA A 172 0.40 7.49 7.99
N LEU A 173 -0.52 7.88 7.10
CA LEU A 173 -1.96 7.65 7.29
C LEU A 173 -2.31 6.16 7.29
N LEU A 174 -1.72 5.36 6.40
CA LEU A 174 -1.91 3.90 6.41
C LEU A 174 -1.31 3.25 7.66
N SER A 175 -0.17 3.73 8.16
CA SER A 175 0.42 3.25 9.42
C SER A 175 -0.50 3.51 10.62
N LEU A 176 -1.27 4.59 10.60
CA LEU A 176 -2.29 4.90 11.62
C LEU A 176 -3.56 4.07 11.47
N ALA A 177 -3.79 3.44 10.33
CA ALA A 177 -4.94 2.58 10.13
C ALA A 177 -4.73 1.19 10.74
N LYS A 178 -3.51 0.63 10.66
CA LYS A 178 -3.21 -0.71 11.19
C LYS A 178 -1.73 -0.89 11.54
N ALA A 179 -1.46 -1.49 12.70
CA ALA A 179 -0.10 -1.62 13.25
C ALA A 179 0.86 -2.37 12.32
N THR A 180 0.39 -3.39 11.59
CA THR A 180 1.20 -4.12 10.60
C THR A 180 1.67 -3.22 9.46
N LEU A 181 0.88 -2.20 9.08
CA LEU A 181 1.25 -1.26 8.03
C LEU A 181 2.36 -0.30 8.47
N THR A 182 2.49 -0.03 9.78
CA THR A 182 3.65 0.68 10.34
C THR A 182 4.95 -0.09 10.11
N VAL A 183 4.92 -1.42 10.20
CA VAL A 183 6.10 -2.25 9.90
C VAL A 183 6.45 -2.17 8.41
N LEU A 184 5.43 -2.19 7.54
CA LEU A 184 5.61 -2.04 6.08
C LEU A 184 6.04 -0.63 5.65
N ALA A 185 5.75 0.40 6.45
CA ALA A 185 6.22 1.76 6.21
C ALA A 185 7.73 1.88 6.23
N LEU A 186 8.41 1.19 7.14
CA LEU A 186 9.85 1.31 7.34
C LEU A 186 10.65 1.09 6.05
N PRO A 187 10.52 -0.02 5.31
CA PRO A 187 11.29 -0.19 4.09
C PRO A 187 10.93 0.83 3.00
N VAL A 188 9.67 1.28 2.87
CA VAL A 188 9.31 2.35 1.91
C VAL A 188 10.05 3.65 2.23
N ILE A 189 10.03 4.04 3.51
CA ILE A 189 10.67 5.26 4.00
C ILE A 189 12.20 5.17 3.85
N ILE A 190 12.80 4.01 4.11
CA ILE A 190 14.24 3.77 3.90
C ILE A 190 14.60 3.85 2.41
N VAL A 191 13.82 3.23 1.51
CA VAL A 191 14.06 3.34 0.05
C VAL A 191 13.99 4.79 -0.41
N CYS A 192 12.98 5.54 0.06
CA CYS A 192 12.88 6.97 -0.23
C CYS A 192 14.10 7.75 0.28
N ALA A 193 14.57 7.46 1.50
CA ALA A 193 15.74 8.11 2.09
C ALA A 193 17.01 7.85 1.27
N LEU A 194 17.23 6.59 0.88
CA LEU A 194 18.38 6.18 0.08
C LEU A 194 18.36 6.84 -1.31
N ARG A 195 17.19 6.94 -1.97
CA ARG A 195 17.06 7.58 -3.29
C ARG A 195 17.28 9.09 -3.22
N ILE A 196 16.75 9.74 -2.20
CA ILE A 196 16.93 11.19 -2.02
C ILE A 196 18.38 11.52 -1.64
N GLY A 197 18.99 10.70 -0.77
CA GLY A 197 20.39 10.81 -0.37
C GLY A 197 21.39 10.43 -1.47
N SER A 198 20.95 9.75 -2.54
CA SER A 198 21.79 9.39 -3.68
C SER A 198 21.92 10.48 -4.75
N LYS A 199 21.19 11.59 -4.63
CA LYS A 199 21.33 12.75 -5.52
C LYS A 199 22.66 13.46 -5.30
N ASP A 200 23.20 14.07 -6.35
CA ASP A 200 24.46 14.85 -6.30
C ASP A 200 24.40 15.98 -5.27
N LYS A 201 23.23 16.59 -5.13
CA LYS A 201 22.92 17.60 -4.12
C LYS A 201 21.75 17.09 -3.29
N PRO A 202 22.02 16.30 -2.23
CA PRO A 202 20.95 15.81 -1.37
C PRO A 202 20.26 17.02 -0.70
N PRO A 203 18.93 16.97 -0.50
CA PRO A 203 18.25 18.02 0.23
C PRO A 203 18.72 18.06 1.68
N PRO A 204 18.48 19.17 2.39
CA PRO A 204 18.84 19.29 3.80
C PRO A 204 18.16 18.21 4.65
N ALA A 205 18.79 17.82 5.75
CA ALA A 205 18.37 16.69 6.59
C ALA A 205 16.92 16.78 7.09
N TRP A 206 16.38 17.99 7.27
CA TRP A 206 14.98 18.19 7.70
C TRP A 206 13.94 17.76 6.65
N GLN A 207 14.34 17.61 5.38
CA GLN A 207 13.52 17.04 4.32
C GLN A 207 13.70 15.52 4.16
N SER A 208 14.51 14.89 5.02
CA SER A 208 14.68 13.44 5.00
C SER A 208 13.36 12.75 5.32
N PRO A 209 12.93 11.74 4.54
CA PRO A 209 11.73 10.98 4.87
C PRO A 209 11.83 10.25 6.21
N LEU A 210 13.05 9.95 6.69
CA LEU A 210 13.28 9.40 8.03
C LEU A 210 12.81 10.34 9.15
N LEU A 211 12.83 11.66 8.91
CA LEU A 211 12.33 12.67 9.84
C LEU A 211 10.89 13.07 9.53
N LEU A 212 10.55 13.23 8.24
CA LEU A 212 9.20 13.64 7.84
C LEU A 212 8.14 12.60 8.24
N PHE A 213 8.44 11.31 8.11
CA PHE A 213 7.51 10.24 8.47
C PHE A 213 7.07 10.30 9.95
N PRO A 214 7.96 10.23 10.96
CA PRO A 214 7.53 10.28 12.35
C PRO A 214 6.86 11.62 12.69
N VAL A 215 7.30 12.75 12.12
CA VAL A 215 6.66 14.04 12.36
C VAL A 215 5.22 14.07 11.83
N ILE A 216 5.00 13.67 10.58
CA ILE A 216 3.66 13.62 9.98
C ILE A 216 2.78 12.60 10.70
N TRP A 217 3.34 11.45 11.09
CA TRP A 217 2.63 10.42 11.85
C TRP A 217 2.18 10.95 13.22
N LEU A 218 3.07 11.61 13.97
CA LEU A 218 2.77 12.17 15.30
C LEU A 218 1.77 13.33 15.23
N ILE A 219 1.92 14.23 14.25
CA ILE A 219 0.96 15.31 14.01
C ILE A 219 -0.42 14.71 13.71
N SER A 220 -0.47 13.71 12.83
CA SER A 220 -1.73 13.04 12.47
C SER A 220 -2.34 12.31 13.68
N TRP A 221 -1.53 11.61 14.49
CA TRP A 221 -1.96 10.99 15.75
C TRP A 221 -2.63 12.00 16.68
N PHE A 222 -1.99 13.15 16.90
CA PHE A 222 -2.52 14.21 17.75
C PHE A 222 -3.80 14.85 17.17
N LEU A 223 -3.83 15.13 15.86
CA LEU A 223 -5.02 15.67 15.19
C LEU A 223 -6.23 14.73 15.25
N LEU A 224 -6.00 13.43 15.40
CA LEU A 224 -7.02 12.41 15.61
C LEU A 224 -7.46 12.30 17.08
N GLY A 225 -7.08 13.26 17.93
CA GLY A 225 -7.48 13.34 19.34
C GLY A 225 -6.75 12.32 20.24
N GLN A 226 -5.65 11.73 19.76
CA GLN A 226 -4.91 10.73 20.51
C GLN A 226 -3.85 11.37 21.40
N ASP A 227 -3.61 10.76 22.56
CA ASP A 227 -2.55 11.17 23.49
C ASP A 227 -1.23 10.45 23.17
N LEU A 228 -0.09 11.12 23.36
CA LEU A 228 1.24 10.52 23.10
C LEU A 228 1.56 9.36 24.05
N GLY A 229 1.05 9.40 25.28
CA GLY A 229 1.17 8.32 26.26
C GLY A 229 0.48 7.03 25.83
N ASN A 230 -0.41 7.09 24.84
CA ASN A 230 -1.16 5.94 24.34
C ASN A 230 -0.42 5.17 23.24
N ILE A 231 0.69 5.69 22.72
CA ILE A 231 1.45 5.04 21.64
C ILE A 231 1.99 3.68 22.10
N ALA A 232 2.61 3.61 23.27
CA ALA A 232 3.14 2.36 23.80
C ALA A 232 2.03 1.34 24.13
N PRO A 233 0.94 1.70 24.84
CA PRO A 233 -0.22 0.85 25.01
C PRO A 233 -0.83 0.36 23.69
N PHE A 234 -0.91 1.21 22.67
CA PHE A 234 -1.44 0.84 21.36
C PHE A 234 -0.61 -0.26 20.70
N PHE A 235 0.72 -0.12 20.64
CA PHE A 235 1.58 -1.14 20.04
C PHE A 235 1.66 -2.41 20.89
N ALA A 236 1.71 -2.29 22.21
CA ALA A 236 1.71 -3.45 23.11
C ALA A 236 0.40 -4.25 22.99
N GLY A 237 -0.75 -3.56 22.98
CA GLY A 237 -2.06 -4.15 22.75
C GLY A 237 -2.20 -4.78 21.37
N SER A 238 -1.75 -4.07 20.33
CA SER A 238 -1.72 -4.60 18.95
C SER A 238 -0.91 -5.90 18.87
N PHE A 239 0.28 -5.92 19.49
CA PHE A 239 1.14 -7.10 19.51
C PHE A 239 0.49 -8.26 20.28
N SER A 240 -0.08 -8.00 21.46
CA SER A 240 -0.77 -9.01 22.27
C SER A 240 -1.96 -9.64 21.53
N VAL A 241 -2.77 -8.83 20.85
CA VAL A 241 -3.87 -9.33 20.00
C VAL A 241 -3.30 -10.16 18.85
N ALA A 242 -2.28 -9.66 18.14
CA ALA A 242 -1.69 -10.34 17.00
C ALA A 242 -0.96 -11.65 17.36
N SER A 243 -0.39 -11.77 18.56
CA SER A 243 0.31 -12.97 19.03
C SER A 243 -0.66 -14.11 19.33
N GLY A 244 -1.81 -13.82 19.97
CA GLY A 244 -2.84 -14.82 20.26
C GLY A 244 -3.72 -15.18 19.05
N TYR A 245 -3.80 -14.28 18.06
CA TYR A 245 -4.70 -14.44 16.91
C TYR A 245 -4.45 -15.72 16.11
N ASN A 246 -3.18 -16.10 15.90
CA ASN A 246 -2.82 -17.27 15.11
C ASN A 246 -3.36 -18.57 15.71
N GLU A 247 -3.28 -18.72 17.03
CA GLU A 247 -3.74 -19.92 17.74
C GLU A 247 -5.27 -19.97 17.77
N ALA A 248 -5.93 -18.82 17.91
CA ALA A 248 -7.38 -18.71 17.99
C ALA A 248 -8.09 -18.92 16.64
N MET A 249 -7.46 -18.57 15.52
CA MET A 249 -8.08 -18.55 14.18
C MET A 249 -7.52 -19.61 13.22
N ALA A 250 -6.66 -20.52 13.70
CA ALA A 250 -6.16 -21.62 12.88
C ALA A 250 -7.25 -22.67 12.62
N PHE A 251 -7.41 -23.08 11.37
CA PHE A 251 -8.33 -24.16 11.00
C PHE A 251 -7.73 -25.53 11.31
N ALA A 252 -8.57 -26.45 11.80
CA ALA A 252 -8.17 -27.84 12.05
C ALA A 252 -8.05 -28.68 10.77
N THR A 253 -8.67 -28.27 9.65
CA THR A 253 -8.73 -29.05 8.40
C THR A 253 -8.38 -28.25 7.15
N PRO A 254 -7.71 -28.85 6.14
CA PRO A 254 -7.17 -28.14 4.97
C PRO A 254 -8.19 -27.83 3.84
N GLU A 255 -9.50 -27.90 4.10
CA GLU A 255 -10.52 -27.93 3.04
C GLU A 255 -10.69 -26.59 2.30
N TYR A 256 -10.26 -25.47 2.89
CA TYR A 256 -10.20 -24.17 2.18
C TYR A 256 -8.84 -23.92 1.54
N ARG A 257 -8.57 -24.67 0.49
CA ARG A 257 -7.39 -24.54 -0.37
C ARG A 257 -7.57 -23.46 -1.46
N ASN A 258 -8.17 -22.30 -1.18
CA ASN A 258 -8.50 -21.34 -2.26
C ASN A 258 -7.94 -19.92 -2.07
N SER A 259 -6.92 -19.65 -2.90
CA SER A 259 -6.73 -18.45 -3.75
C SER A 259 -5.92 -17.23 -3.29
N ILE A 260 -5.77 -16.87 -2.01
CA ILE A 260 -5.08 -15.60 -1.65
C ILE A 260 -3.53 -15.70 -1.72
N ALA A 261 -2.95 -16.80 -1.26
CA ALA A 261 -1.50 -17.02 -1.26
C ALA A 261 -0.87 -17.09 -2.68
N PRO A 262 -1.38 -17.90 -3.63
CA PRO A 262 -0.86 -17.91 -5.00
C PRO A 262 -1.11 -16.57 -5.72
N MET A 263 -2.19 -15.85 -5.40
CA MET A 263 -2.47 -14.55 -6.01
C MET A 263 -1.52 -13.45 -5.51
N THR A 264 -1.18 -13.42 -4.22
CA THR A 264 -0.23 -12.43 -3.72
C THR A 264 1.19 -12.77 -4.17
N ALA A 265 1.53 -14.05 -4.24
CA ALA A 265 2.74 -14.52 -4.90
C ALA A 265 2.80 -14.09 -6.37
N ALA A 266 1.67 -14.09 -7.10
CA ALA A 266 1.60 -13.64 -8.49
C ALA A 266 1.76 -12.12 -8.64
N ILE A 267 1.15 -11.29 -7.77
CA ILE A 267 1.36 -9.83 -7.78
C ILE A 267 2.82 -9.51 -7.45
N VAL A 268 3.36 -10.12 -6.39
CA VAL A 268 4.73 -9.89 -5.98
C VAL A 268 5.70 -10.39 -7.05
N ALA A 269 5.45 -11.54 -7.67
CA ALA A 269 6.25 -12.05 -8.78
C ALA A 269 6.17 -11.13 -10.00
N LEU A 270 4.99 -10.61 -10.35
CA LEU A 270 4.82 -9.70 -11.47
C LEU A 270 5.57 -8.38 -11.24
N VAL A 271 5.47 -7.80 -10.05
CA VAL A 271 6.16 -6.54 -9.74
C VAL A 271 7.66 -6.77 -9.58
N SER A 272 8.08 -7.89 -8.97
CA SER A 272 9.50 -8.27 -8.90
C SER A 272 10.08 -8.54 -10.30
N LEU A 273 9.30 -9.09 -11.22
CA LEU A 273 9.68 -9.30 -12.63
C LEU A 273 9.79 -7.97 -13.37
N LEU A 274 8.83 -7.06 -13.23
CA LEU A 274 8.88 -5.73 -13.86
C LEU A 274 10.08 -4.91 -13.36
N ILE A 275 10.47 -5.12 -12.11
CA ILE A 275 11.65 -4.52 -11.51
C ILE A 275 12.93 -5.22 -11.98
N ALA A 276 13.00 -6.55 -11.97
CA ALA A 276 14.12 -7.30 -12.53
C ALA A 276 14.37 -6.98 -14.02
N LEU A 277 13.32 -6.71 -14.79
CA LEU A 277 13.41 -6.30 -16.20
C LEU A 277 13.89 -4.85 -16.39
N ARG A 278 13.69 -3.96 -15.40
CA ARG A 278 14.14 -2.55 -15.44
C ARG A 278 15.45 -2.28 -14.71
N ILE A 279 15.84 -3.14 -13.77
CA ILE A 279 17.10 -2.99 -13.06
C ILE A 279 18.23 -3.42 -13.99
N GLN A 280 18.96 -2.41 -14.42
CA GLN A 280 20.16 -2.47 -15.22
C GLN A 280 21.18 -3.49 -14.68
N GLY A 281 21.63 -4.40 -15.56
CA GLY A 281 22.75 -5.30 -15.30
C GLY A 281 24.10 -4.59 -15.13
N ASP A 282 24.25 -3.34 -15.60
CA ASP A 282 25.55 -2.63 -15.57
C ASP A 282 25.73 -1.68 -14.38
N THR A 283 24.65 -1.19 -13.77
CA THR A 283 24.70 -0.17 -12.70
C THR A 283 24.70 -0.77 -11.29
N LEU A 284 24.10 -1.95 -11.13
CA LEU A 284 24.12 -2.69 -9.86
C LEU A 284 25.53 -3.11 -9.45
N VAL A 285 26.38 -3.46 -10.43
CA VAL A 285 27.71 -4.03 -10.18
C VAL A 285 28.66 -3.03 -9.52
N ASN A 286 28.46 -1.71 -9.73
CA ASN A 286 29.41 -0.69 -9.32
C ASN A 286 28.90 0.34 -8.30
N ASN A 287 27.62 0.32 -7.92
CA ASN A 287 27.06 1.32 -6.99
C ASN A 287 26.46 0.70 -5.71
N LYS A 288 27.21 0.77 -4.60
CA LYS A 288 26.78 0.28 -3.27
C LYS A 288 25.42 0.83 -2.82
N ARG A 289 25.06 2.07 -3.19
CA ARG A 289 23.78 2.67 -2.82
C ARG A 289 22.61 2.08 -3.60
N GLU A 290 22.81 1.77 -4.89
CA GLU A 290 21.79 1.06 -5.68
C GLU A 290 21.61 -0.36 -5.13
N ILE A 291 22.69 -1.07 -4.77
CA ILE A 291 22.57 -2.39 -4.12
C ILE A 291 21.71 -2.30 -2.84
N ALA A 292 21.99 -1.31 -1.98
CA ALA A 292 21.23 -1.10 -0.75
C ALA A 292 19.74 -0.79 -1.01
N LEU A 293 19.44 0.07 -2.00
CA LEU A 293 18.06 0.37 -2.43
C LEU A 293 17.29 -0.91 -2.81
N HIS A 294 17.90 -1.75 -3.63
CA HIS A 294 17.29 -3.00 -4.08
C HIS A 294 17.16 -4.03 -2.96
N ALA A 295 18.15 -4.13 -2.07
CA ALA A 295 18.08 -5.02 -0.92
C ALA A 295 16.91 -4.67 0.02
N VAL A 296 16.73 -3.38 0.33
CA VAL A 296 15.60 -2.92 1.17
C VAL A 296 14.26 -3.17 0.48
N TYR A 297 14.20 -2.96 -0.84
CA TYR A 297 13.02 -3.27 -1.61
C TYR A 297 12.67 -4.77 -1.61
N LEU A 298 13.66 -5.64 -1.82
CA LEU A 298 13.48 -7.09 -1.74
C LEU A 298 13.05 -7.52 -0.34
N CYS A 299 13.50 -6.83 0.71
CA CYS A 299 13.00 -7.03 2.07
C CYS A 299 11.51 -6.70 2.19
N LEU A 300 11.04 -5.57 1.63
CA LEU A 300 9.61 -5.26 1.57
C LEU A 300 8.82 -6.35 0.83
N VAL A 301 9.29 -6.77 -0.35
CA VAL A 301 8.69 -7.85 -1.14
C VAL A 301 8.58 -9.13 -0.31
N ALA A 302 9.65 -9.53 0.39
CA ALA A 302 9.66 -10.71 1.25
C ALA A 302 8.68 -10.58 2.42
N LEU A 303 8.59 -9.40 3.06
CA LEU A 303 7.62 -9.13 4.12
C LEU A 303 6.18 -9.22 3.60
N LEU A 304 5.88 -8.66 2.44
CA LEU A 304 4.56 -8.74 1.81
C LEU A 304 4.19 -10.18 1.46
N LEU A 305 5.12 -10.96 0.91
CA LEU A 305 4.92 -12.39 0.67
C LEU A 305 4.65 -13.14 1.97
N LEU A 306 5.41 -12.87 3.02
CA LEU A 306 5.24 -13.50 4.33
C LEU A 306 3.87 -13.19 4.93
N LEU A 307 3.45 -11.91 4.93
CA LEU A 307 2.15 -11.50 5.45
C LEU A 307 1.00 -12.12 4.66
N SER A 308 1.15 -12.22 3.35
CA SER A 308 0.11 -12.74 2.48
C SER A 308 0.01 -14.26 2.53
N TRP A 309 1.17 -14.92 2.63
CA TRP A 309 1.25 -16.33 2.99
C TRP A 309 0.55 -16.55 4.33
N LYS A 310 0.94 -15.81 5.38
CA LYS A 310 0.33 -15.92 6.71
C LYS A 310 -1.19 -15.74 6.65
N HIS A 311 -1.70 -14.75 5.93
CA HIS A 311 -3.14 -14.56 5.75
C HIS A 311 -3.82 -15.78 5.15
N GLY A 312 -3.24 -16.41 4.13
CA GLY A 312 -3.81 -17.60 3.48
C GLY A 312 -3.85 -18.86 4.35
N PHE A 313 -3.05 -18.93 5.43
CA PHE A 313 -3.01 -20.08 6.35
C PHE A 313 -3.64 -19.80 7.73
N THR A 314 -3.94 -18.53 8.05
CA THR A 314 -4.52 -18.12 9.35
C THR A 314 -5.93 -17.53 9.22
N ARG A 315 -6.41 -17.26 8.00
CA ARG A 315 -7.77 -16.84 7.70
C ARG A 315 -8.35 -17.77 6.62
N GLY A 316 -9.38 -18.51 6.99
CA GLY A 316 -10.06 -19.50 6.17
C GLY A 316 -11.55 -19.57 6.49
N GLY A 317 -12.17 -18.39 6.67
CA GLY A 317 -13.60 -18.15 6.86
C GLY A 317 -13.88 -16.72 6.48
#